data_AF-A0A6C1NMU4-F1
#
_entry.id   AF-A0A6C1NMU4-F1
#
_cell.length_a   1.000
_cell.length_b   1.000
_cell.length_c   1.000
_cell.angle_alpha   90.00
_cell.angle_beta   90.00
_cell.angle_gamma   90.00
#
_symmetry.space_group_name_H-M   'P 1'
#
loop_
_entity.id
_entity.type
_entity.pdbx_description
1 polymer ?
#
loop_
_entity_poly.entity_id
_entity_poly.type
_entity_poly.pdbx_seq_one_letter_code
_entity_poly.pdbx_strand_id
1 'polypeptide(L)'
;TLVQEMGLTGIRAGARIPGYSEVAHRMTPEAYIGEVARGLRSDPTLSFQLARGFHVTGVARDYLLADEESGQAAAIVEWRPDADPDPDDDSESDPGDVAG
;
A
#
# COMPACT_ATOMS: atom_id res chain seq x y z
N THR A 1 -3.84 9.67 18.56
CA THR A 1 -2.74 8.67 18.44
C THR A 1 -1.44 9.30 18.91
N LEU A 2 -0.40 8.52 19.26
CA LEU A 2 0.92 9.07 19.66
C LEU A 2 1.49 10.03 18.60
N VAL A 3 1.20 9.78 17.32
CA VAL A 3 1.54 10.65 16.18
C VAL A 3 0.95 12.05 16.36
N GLN A 4 -0.33 12.17 16.70
CA GLN A 4 -0.99 13.46 16.93
C GLN A 4 -0.45 14.16 18.20
N GLU A 5 -0.22 13.39 19.28
CA GLU A 5 0.32 13.92 20.54
C GLU A 5 1.73 14.51 20.39
N MET A 6 2.53 13.96 19.47
CA MET A 6 3.87 14.43 19.16
C MET A 6 3.92 15.47 18.02
N GLY A 7 2.77 15.85 17.45
CA GLY A 7 2.72 16.78 16.31
C GLY A 7 3.34 16.24 15.02
N LEU A 8 3.37 14.92 14.85
CA LEU A 8 3.88 14.26 13.65
C LEU A 8 2.80 14.16 12.57
N THR A 9 3.20 14.09 11.30
CA THR A 9 2.29 14.11 10.15
C THR A 9 1.75 12.74 9.74
N GLY A 10 2.37 11.65 10.22
CA GLY A 10 2.04 10.28 9.84
C GLY A 10 3.17 9.29 10.08
N ILE A 11 3.00 8.08 9.55
CA ILE A 11 3.98 6.99 9.56
C ILE A 11 4.28 6.65 8.11
N ARG A 12 5.56 6.54 7.74
CA ARG A 12 5.99 6.04 6.43
C ARG A 12 6.96 4.87 6.61
N ALA A 13 6.77 3.79 5.85
CA ALA A 13 7.56 2.57 5.99
C ALA A 13 7.77 1.86 4.64
N GLY A 14 8.82 1.04 4.57
CA GLY A 14 9.03 0.06 3.50
C GLY A 14 8.46 -1.30 3.92
N ALA A 15 7.35 -1.69 3.30
CA ALA A 15 6.71 -2.98 3.52
C ALA A 15 7.35 -4.06 2.64
N ARG A 16 7.80 -5.17 3.26
CA ARG A 16 8.21 -6.36 2.51
C ARG A 16 7.02 -6.96 1.75
N ILE A 17 7.31 -7.64 0.65
CA ILE A 17 6.33 -8.31 -0.21
C ILE A 17 6.75 -9.75 -0.48
N PRO A 18 6.84 -10.60 0.56
CA PRO A 18 7.47 -11.92 0.46
C PRO A 18 6.81 -12.84 -0.59
N GLY A 19 5.54 -12.60 -0.96
CA GLY A 19 4.88 -13.38 -2.02
C GLY A 19 5.29 -12.98 -3.45
N TYR A 20 6.15 -11.97 -3.64
CA TYR A 20 6.55 -11.51 -4.96
C TYR A 20 7.46 -12.50 -5.70
N SER A 21 8.40 -13.15 -4.99
CA SER A 21 9.33 -14.11 -5.60
C SER A 21 8.64 -15.21 -6.43
N GLU A 22 7.45 -15.65 -6.01
CA GLU A 22 6.65 -16.69 -6.70
C GLU A 22 6.22 -16.26 -8.12
N VAL A 23 6.06 -14.96 -8.35
CA VAL A 23 5.52 -14.39 -9.60
C VAL A 23 6.47 -13.40 -10.27
N ALA A 24 7.66 -13.19 -9.72
CA ALA A 24 8.67 -12.25 -10.21
C ALA A 24 9.10 -12.51 -11.67
N HIS A 25 8.92 -13.74 -12.17
CA HIS A 25 9.19 -14.10 -13.57
C HIS A 25 8.06 -13.71 -14.54
N ARG A 26 6.89 -13.29 -14.04
CA ARG A 26 5.68 -12.98 -14.83
C ARG A 26 5.28 -11.50 -14.78
N MET A 27 5.66 -10.79 -13.74
CA MET A 27 5.26 -9.40 -13.53
C MET A 27 6.32 -8.60 -12.77
N THR A 28 6.27 -7.28 -12.89
CA THR A 28 7.14 -6.35 -12.15
C THR A 28 6.65 -6.16 -10.71
N PRO A 29 7.50 -5.69 -9.78
CA PRO A 29 7.07 -5.46 -8.41
C PRO A 29 5.99 -4.36 -8.33
N GLU A 30 6.00 -3.38 -9.24
CA GLU A 30 4.96 -2.35 -9.32
C GLU A 30 3.60 -2.95 -9.70
N ALA A 31 3.57 -3.89 -10.65
CA ALA A 31 2.34 -4.57 -11.03
C ALA A 31 1.83 -5.44 -9.87
N TYR A 32 2.73 -6.18 -9.20
CA TYR A 32 2.40 -7.00 -8.04
C TYR A 32 1.80 -6.17 -6.90
N ILE A 33 2.48 -5.10 -6.48
CA ILE A 33 2.03 -4.21 -5.42
C ILE A 33 0.69 -3.56 -5.81
N GLY A 34 0.53 -3.18 -7.08
CA GLY A 34 -0.72 -2.65 -7.60
C GLY A 34 -1.88 -3.66 -7.57
N GLU A 35 -1.64 -4.95 -7.82
CA GLU A 35 -2.66 -6.00 -7.65
C GLU A 35 -3.05 -6.17 -6.17
N VAL A 36 -2.08 -6.12 -5.26
CA VAL A 36 -2.33 -6.22 -3.81
C VAL A 36 -3.10 -5.02 -3.29
N ALA A 37 -2.71 -3.81 -3.70
CA ALA A 37 -3.38 -2.56 -3.32
C ALA A 37 -4.86 -2.53 -3.76
N ARG A 38 -5.17 -3.11 -4.93
CA ARG A 38 -6.56 -3.25 -5.44
C ARG A 38 -7.33 -4.43 -4.86
N GLY A 39 -6.71 -5.24 -3.99
CA GLY A 39 -7.32 -6.44 -3.43
C GLY A 39 -7.48 -7.61 -4.42
N LEU A 40 -6.84 -7.55 -5.60
CA LEU A 40 -6.83 -8.62 -6.60
C LEU A 40 -5.89 -9.77 -6.21
N ARG A 41 -4.91 -9.47 -5.35
CA ARG A 41 -3.94 -10.41 -4.81
C ARG A 41 -3.80 -10.18 -3.30
N SER A 42 -3.49 -11.24 -2.57
CA SER A 42 -3.14 -11.16 -1.15
C SER A 42 -1.63 -11.35 -0.97
N ASP A 43 -1.00 -10.43 -0.24
CA ASP A 43 0.35 -10.59 0.31
C ASP A 43 0.27 -10.50 1.84
N PRO A 44 0.88 -11.44 2.59
CA PRO A 44 0.69 -11.52 4.04
C PRO A 44 1.18 -10.27 4.78
N THR A 45 2.15 -9.53 4.25
CA THR A 45 2.69 -8.32 4.88
C THR A 45 1.95 -7.09 4.39
N LEU A 46 1.87 -6.89 3.08
CA LEU A 46 1.29 -5.68 2.51
C LEU A 46 -0.22 -5.62 2.76
N SER A 47 -0.97 -6.70 2.51
CA SER A 47 -2.43 -6.70 2.75
C SER A 47 -2.79 -6.42 4.21
N PHE A 48 -1.96 -6.89 5.15
CA PHE A 48 -2.14 -6.63 6.59
C PHE A 48 -1.89 -5.16 6.97
N GLN A 49 -0.98 -4.48 6.29
CA GLN A 49 -0.72 -3.05 6.50
C GLN A 49 -1.84 -2.21 5.86
N LEU A 50 -2.28 -2.55 4.65
CA LEU A 50 -3.41 -1.89 3.99
C LEU A 50 -4.70 -1.98 4.82
N ALA A 51 -4.95 -3.15 5.42
CA ALA A 51 -6.09 -3.34 6.34
C ALA A 51 -6.04 -2.46 7.61
N ARG A 52 -4.89 -1.84 7.92
CA ARG A 52 -4.74 -0.86 9.03
C ARG A 52 -4.90 0.59 8.57
N GLY A 53 -5.29 0.81 7.32
CA GLY A 53 -5.44 2.15 6.74
C GLY A 53 -4.15 2.74 6.21
N PHE A 54 -3.11 1.93 5.96
CA PHE A 54 -1.97 2.38 5.17
C PHE A 54 -2.34 2.42 3.69
N HIS A 55 -1.76 3.35 2.94
CA HIS A 55 -1.84 3.42 1.49
C HIS A 55 -0.45 3.29 0.85
N VAL A 56 -0.40 2.74 -0.36
CA VAL A 56 0.86 2.63 -1.13
C VAL A 56 1.15 3.98 -1.79
N THR A 57 2.35 4.51 -1.57
CA THR A 57 2.84 5.76 -2.18
C THR A 57 3.96 5.53 -3.20
N GLY A 58 4.44 4.30 -3.34
CA GLY A 58 5.48 3.97 -4.31
C GLY A 58 6.08 2.59 -4.11
N VAL A 59 7.13 2.32 -4.90
CA VAL A 59 7.88 1.06 -4.87
C VAL A 59 9.36 1.38 -4.77
N ALA A 60 10.05 0.77 -3.81
CA ALA A 60 11.50 0.80 -3.71
C ALA A 60 12.07 -0.50 -4.28
N ARG A 61 12.98 -0.38 -5.25
CA ARG A 61 13.77 -1.49 -5.79
C ARG A 61 15.13 -1.54 -5.11
N ASP A 62 15.75 -2.71 -5.09
CA ASP A 62 17.05 -2.96 -4.46
C ASP A 62 17.10 -2.49 -3.00
N TYR A 63 15.94 -2.50 -2.33
CA TYR A 63 15.73 -1.92 -1.01
C TYR A 63 16.44 -2.74 0.07
N LEU A 64 16.34 -4.07 -0.02
CA LEU A 64 17.03 -5.00 0.84
C LEU A 64 17.64 -6.11 -0.02
N LEU A 65 18.94 -6.01 -0.29
CA LEU A 65 19.65 -6.92 -1.20
C LEU A 65 19.60 -8.40 -0.75
N ALA A 66 19.49 -8.64 0.56
CA ALA A 66 19.36 -9.99 1.12
C ALA A 66 17.92 -10.53 1.10
N ASP A 67 16.94 -9.76 0.64
CA ASP A 67 15.53 -10.15 0.61
C ASP A 67 15.16 -10.78 -0.74
N GLU A 68 15.55 -12.04 -0.91
CA GLU A 68 15.25 -12.81 -2.12
C GLU A 68 13.74 -13.07 -2.28
N GLU A 69 13.01 -13.24 -1.17
CA GLU A 69 11.56 -13.49 -1.16
C GLU A 69 10.78 -12.30 -1.73
N SER A 70 11.19 -11.08 -1.39
CA SER A 70 10.57 -9.86 -1.96
C SER A 70 11.20 -9.44 -3.29
N GLY A 71 12.09 -10.24 -3.89
CA GLY A 71 12.82 -9.86 -5.10
C GLY A 71 13.58 -8.54 -4.94
N GLN A 72 14.09 -8.29 -3.72
CA GLN A 72 14.77 -7.06 -3.31
C GLN A 72 13.92 -5.79 -3.44
N ALA A 73 12.60 -5.92 -3.61
CA ALA A 73 11.66 -4.82 -3.69
C ALA A 73 10.84 -4.65 -2.40
N ALA A 74 10.34 -3.45 -2.18
CA ALA A 74 9.44 -3.12 -1.06
C ALA A 74 8.38 -2.11 -1.52
N ALA A 75 7.17 -2.23 -0.96
CA ALA A 75 6.15 -1.20 -1.11
C ALA A 75 6.42 -0.05 -0.14
N ILE A 76 6.44 1.19 -0.62
CA ILE A 76 6.48 2.34 0.27
C ILE A 76 5.05 2.65 0.69
N VAL A 77 4.76 2.45 1.97
CA VAL A 77 3.44 2.70 2.54
C VAL A 77 3.46 3.91 3.45
N GLU A 78 2.33 4.59 3.54
CA GLU A 78 2.12 5.70 4.44
C GLU A 78 0.80 5.53 5.19
N TRP A 79 0.74 6.01 6.43
CA TRP A 79 -0.48 6.17 7.20
C TRP A 79 -0.51 7.59 7.76
N ARG A 80 -1.64 8.30 7.60
CA ARG A 80 -1.82 9.64 8.13
C ARG A 80 -3.09 9.70 8.98
N PRO A 81 -3.07 10.41 10.13
CA PRO A 81 -4.25 10.56 10.98
C PRO A 81 -5.36 11.42 10.34
N ASP A 82 -4.98 12.37 9.46
CA ASP A 82 -5.88 13.35 8.83
C ASP A 82 -5.83 13.22 7.29
N ALA A 83 -5.82 12.00 6.75
CA ALA A 83 -5.86 11.82 5.30
C ALA A 83 -7.22 12.32 4.76
N ASP A 84 -7.22 13.50 4.14
CA ASP A 84 -8.21 13.79 3.09
C ASP A 84 -8.15 12.62 2.08
N PRO A 85 -9.30 12.17 1.54
CA PRO A 85 -9.30 11.13 0.52
C PRO A 85 -8.34 11.53 -0.62
N ASP A 86 -7.57 10.55 -1.08
CA ASP A 86 -6.67 10.72 -2.21
C ASP A 86 -7.50 11.27 -3.39
N PRO A 87 -7.13 12.41 -4.02
CA PRO A 87 -7.89 12.92 -5.16
C PRO A 87 -7.94 11.96 -6.34
N ASP A 88 -7.12 10.91 -6.35
CA ASP A 88 -7.11 9.82 -7.32
C ASP A 88 -7.85 8.54 -6.83
N ASP A 89 -8.47 8.55 -5.65
CA ASP A 89 -9.35 7.49 -5.16
C ASP A 89 -10.79 7.74 -5.63
N ASP A 90 -11.11 7.26 -6.84
CA ASP A 90 -12.44 7.30 -7.48
C ASP A 90 -13.53 6.48 -6.74
N SER A 91 -13.34 6.15 -5.46
CA SER A 91 -14.28 5.36 -4.66
C SER A 91 -15.51 6.14 -4.17
N GLU A 92 -15.65 7.43 -4.48
CA GLU A 92 -16.90 8.18 -4.29
C GLU A 92 -17.92 7.81 -5.39
N SER A 93 -18.60 6.68 -5.21
CA SER A 93 -19.84 6.39 -5.92
C SER A 93 -20.99 7.22 -5.34
N ASP A 94 -21.21 8.37 -5.97
CA ASP A 94 -22.44 9.14 -6.23
C ASP A 94 -23.52 9.28 -5.10
N PRO A 95 -23.87 10.52 -4.69
CA PRO A 95 -25.05 10.76 -3.87
C PRO A 95 -26.31 10.58 -4.73
N GLY A 96 -26.95 9.41 -4.60
CA GLY A 96 -28.26 9.13 -5.17
C GLY A 96 -29.37 9.98 -4.51
N ASP A 97 -29.43 11.26 -4.90
CA ASP A 97 -30.60 12.11 -4.78
C ASP A 97 -31.62 11.65 -5.83
N VAL A 98 -32.64 10.91 -5.41
CA VAL A 98 -33.88 10.79 -6.17
C VAL A 98 -35.03 11.18 -5.26
N ALA A 99 -35.34 12.48 -5.28
CA ALA A 99 -36.67 12.98 -5.03
C ALA A 99 -37.68 12.23 -5.95
N GLY A 100 -38.75 11.72 -5.33
CA GLY A 100 -39.88 11.09 -6.00
C GLY A 100 -40.92 10.63 -4.99
#